data_AF-A0A0B6XST0-F1
#
_entry.id   AF-A0A0B6XST0-F1
#
_cell.length_a   1.000
_cell.length_b   1.000
_cell.length_c   1.000
_cell.angle_alpha   90.00
_cell.angle_beta   90.00
_cell.angle_gamma   90.00
#
_symmetry.space_group_name_H-M   'P 1'
#
loop_
_entity.id
_entity.type
_entity.pdbx_description
1 polymer ?
#
loop_
_entity_poly.entity_id
_entity_poly.type
_entity_poly.pdbx_seq_one_letter_code
_entity_poly.pdbx_strand_id
1 'polypeptide(L)' 'ENAFLRVRLNQEIPVEAAWIGLNDLDRNNGYSWSDGTPIGTWQMNWNVNEPDDYNGFEGCVEMLAR' A
#
# COMPACT_ATOMS: atom_id res chain seq x y z
N GLU A 1 7.79 6.24 8.66
CA GLU A 1 8.03 6.01 7.23
C GLU A 1 6.90 6.54 6.34
N ASN A 2 5.66 6.10 6.51
CA ASN A 2 4.49 6.57 5.72
C ASN A 2 4.35 8.10 5.62
N ALA A 3 4.66 8.85 6.68
CA ALA A 3 4.64 10.31 6.66
C ALA A 3 5.74 10.93 5.77
N PHE A 4 6.94 10.32 5.71
CA PHE A 4 8.02 10.78 4.85
C PHE A 4 7.66 10.57 3.37
N LEU A 5 7.14 9.38 3.04
CA LEU A 5 6.70 9.06 1.68
C LEU A 5 5.57 9.99 1.22
N ARG A 6 4.55 10.23 2.05
CA ARG A 6 3.45 11.17 1.72
C ARG A 6 3.92 12.60 1.45
N VAL A 7 4.87 13.12 2.23
CA VAL A 7 5.39 14.48 2.02
C VAL A 7 6.11 14.57 0.68
N ARG A 8 6.94 13.58 0.34
CA ARG A 8 7.70 13.57 -0.92
C ARG A 8 6.79 13.33 -2.13
N LEU A 9 5.83 12.41 -2.04
CA LEU A 9 4.84 12.18 -3.08
C LEU A 9 4.00 13.43 -3.34
N ASN A 10 3.57 14.17 -2.31
CA ASN A 10 2.79 15.39 -2.53
C ASN A 10 3.56 16.58 -3.08
N GLN A 11 4.85 16.70 -2.76
CA GLN A 11 5.63 17.91 -3.03
C GLN A 11 6.52 17.80 -4.27
N GLU A 12 7.02 16.60 -4.59
CA GLU A 12 8.07 16.44 -5.60
C GLU A 12 7.64 15.61 -6.82
N ILE A 13 6.58 14.81 -6.70
CA ILE A 13 6.14 13.91 -7.77
C ILE A 13 4.65 14.13 -8.01
N PRO A 14 4.21 14.69 -9.16
CA PRO A 14 2.80 14.94 -9.41
C PRO A 14 2.04 13.65 -9.79
N VAL A 15 1.95 12.70 -8.85
CA VAL A 15 1.17 11.47 -8.97
C VAL A 15 0.00 11.52 -8.01
N GLU A 16 -1.12 10.90 -8.39
CA GLU A 16 -2.30 10.77 -7.51
C GLU A 16 -2.15 9.60 -6.54
N ALA A 17 -1.50 8.54 -7.00
CA ALA A 17 -1.16 7.35 -6.22
C ALA A 17 0.18 6.75 -6.70
N ALA A 18 0.80 5.95 -5.83
CA ALA A 18 2.00 5.20 -6.17
C ALA A 18 1.91 3.77 -5.64
N TRP A 19 2.25 2.79 -6.49
CA TRP A 19 2.43 1.41 -6.05
C TRP A 19 3.50 1.32 -4.96
N ILE A 20 3.20 0.56 -3.91
CA ILE A 20 4.15 0.20 -2.87
C ILE A 20 4.35 -1.31 -2.88
N GLY A 21 5.37 -1.79 -2.16
CA GLY A 21 5.73 -3.21 -2.18
C GLY A 21 4.75 -4.16 -1.49
N LEU A 22 3.68 -3.65 -0.87
CA LEU A 22 2.68 -4.45 -0.15
C LEU A 22 1.69 -5.08 -1.15
N ASN A 23 1.43 -6.37 -1.01
CA ASN A 23 0.61 -7.14 -1.95
C ASN A 23 0.05 -8.40 -1.26
N ASP A 24 -1.04 -8.97 -1.76
CA ASP A 24 -1.65 -10.23 -1.29
C ASP A 24 -1.73 -11.28 -2.42
N LEU A 25 -0.75 -11.25 -3.34
CA LEU A 25 -0.66 -12.17 -4.47
C LEU A 25 -0.68 -13.65 -4.05
N ASP A 26 -0.18 -13.96 -2.85
CA ASP A 26 -0.42 -15.24 -2.19
C ASP A 26 -1.67 -15.16 -1.29
N ARG A 27 -2.83 -15.41 -1.91
CA ARG A 27 -4.15 -15.35 -1.24
C ARG A 27 -4.29 -16.26 -0.02
N ASN A 28 -3.41 -17.26 0.14
CA ASN A 28 -3.44 -18.15 1.30
C ASN A 28 -2.72 -17.56 2.53
N ASN A 29 -1.88 -16.54 2.31
CA ASN A 29 -0.95 -16.02 3.31
C ASN A 29 -1.20 -14.54 3.65
N GLY A 30 -2.18 -13.91 3.00
CA GLY A 30 -2.56 -12.52 3.20
C GLY A 30 -1.51 -11.53 2.66
N TYR A 31 -1.56 -10.28 3.14
CA TYR A 31 -0.63 -9.25 2.70
C TYR A 31 0.82 -9.58 3.09
N SER A 32 1.76 -9.24 2.20
CA SER A 32 3.20 -9.37 2.40
C SER A 32 3.96 -8.27 1.65
N TRP A 33 5.14 -7.92 2.14
CA TRP A 33 6.05 -7.04 1.41
C TRP A 33 6.87 -7.85 0.40
N SER A 34 6.96 -7.34 -0.83
CA SER A 34 7.73 -7.95 -1.93
C SER A 34 9.24 -8.07 -1.64
N ASP A 35 9.78 -7.30 -0.68
CA ASP A 35 11.17 -7.38 -0.25
C ASP A 35 11.41 -8.40 0.88
N GLY A 36 10.36 -9.08 1.35
CA GLY A 36 10.41 -10.05 2.45
C GLY A 36 10.46 -9.44 3.85
N THR A 37 10.34 -8.12 3.98
CA THR A 37 10.25 -7.47 5.29
C THR A 37 8.96 -7.94 5.99
N PRO A 38 9.02 -8.36 7.27
CA PRO A 38 7.81 -8.77 7.99
C PRO A 38 6.81 -7.62 8.14
N ILE A 39 5.52 -7.92 8.02
CA ILE A 39 4.46 -6.95 8.31
C ILE A 39 4.42 -6.67 9.81
N GLY A 40 4.60 -5.40 10.16
CA GLY A 40 4.30 -4.87 11.49
C GLY A 40 2.85 -4.40 11.56
N THR A 41 2.18 -4.64 12.68
CA THR A 41 0.78 -4.22 12.93
C THR A 41 0.55 -2.71 12.82
N TRP A 42 1.60 -1.90 12.94
CA TRP A 42 1.56 -0.43 12.85
C TRP A 42 1.70 0.11 11.42
N GLN A 43 1.85 -0.75 10.42
CA GLN A 43 2.09 -0.38 9.01
C GLN A 43 0.82 -0.38 8.15
N MET A 44 -0.29 -0.91 8.68
CA MET A 44 -1.58 -1.01 7.99
C MET A 44 -2.37 0.30 8.09
N ASN A 45 -1.94 1.32 7.34
CA ASN A 45 -2.61 2.62 7.24
C ASN A 45 -3.53 2.66 6.03
N TRP A 46 -4.54 1.79 6.02
CA TRP A 46 -5.54 1.74 4.97
C TRP A 46 -6.34 3.04 4.89
N ASN A 47 -6.76 3.39 3.68
CA ASN A 47 -7.70 4.49 3.50
C ASN A 47 -9.10 4.08 4.00
N VAL A 48 -10.01 5.05 4.13
CA VAL A 48 -11.39 4.74 4.52
C VAL A 48 -12.00 3.75 3.51
N ASN A 49 -12.52 2.64 4.03
CA ASN A 49 -13.09 1.49 3.30
C ASN A 49 -12.08 0.52 2.66
N GLU A 50 -10.77 0.72 2.83
CA GLU A 50 -9.75 -0.21 2.34
C GLU A 50 -9.30 -1.21 3.43
N PRO A 51 -8.78 -2.39 3.05
CA PRO A 51 -8.76 -2.94 1.69
C PRO A 51 -10.13 -3.52 1.28
N ASP A 52 -10.58 -3.26 0.05
CA ASP A 52 -11.89 -3.75 -0.42
C ASP A 52 -11.85 -4.91 -1.45
N ASP A 53 -10.64 -5.28 -1.92
CA ASP A 53 -10.42 -6.29 -2.97
C ASP A 53 -11.39 -6.08 -4.14
N TYR A 54 -11.42 -4.87 -4.71
CA TYR A 54 -12.40 -4.47 -5.70
C TYR A 54 -12.48 -5.48 -6.86
N ASN A 55 -13.65 -6.14 -6.98
CA ASN A 55 -13.93 -7.21 -7.94
C ASN A 55 -12.99 -8.43 -7.89
N GLY A 56 -12.22 -8.62 -6.82
CA GLY A 56 -11.26 -9.73 -6.70
C GLY A 56 -9.98 -9.53 -7.51
N PHE A 57 -9.66 -8.30 -7.92
CA PHE A 57 -8.52 -7.98 -8.79
C PHE A 57 -7.42 -7.16 -8.12
N GLU A 58 -7.55 -6.80 -6.84
CA GLU A 58 -6.59 -5.93 -6.17
C GLU A 58 -5.54 -6.74 -5.41
N GLY A 59 -4.66 -7.38 -6.18
CA GLY A 59 -3.53 -8.14 -5.66
C GLY A 59 -2.38 -7.30 -5.09
N CYS A 60 -2.41 -5.98 -5.33
CA CYS A 60 -1.32 -5.04 -5.09
C CYS A 60 -1.84 -3.80 -4.37
N VAL A 61 -0.99 -3.11 -3.61
CA VAL A 61 -1.38 -1.94 -2.80
C VAL A 61 -0.76 -0.66 -3.33
N GLU A 62 -1.56 0.39 -3.37
CA GLU A 62 -1.10 1.75 -3.65
C GLU A 62 -1.19 2.69 -2.44
N MET A 63 -0.31 3.69 -2.42
CA MET A 63 -0.37 4.79 -1.48
C MET A 63 -0.90 6.03 -2.22
N LEU A 64 -2.03 6.56 -1.75
CA LEU A 64 -2.55 7.84 -2.22
C LEU A 64 -1.62 8.98 -1.78
N ALA A 65 -1.27 9.83 -2.74
CA ALA A 65 -0.44 10.99 -2.50
C ALA A 65 -1.28 12.14 -1.89
N ARG A 66 -2.42 12.49 -2.50
CA ARG A 66 -3.24 13.67 -2.16
C ARG A 66 -4.31 13.42 -1.10
#